data_AF-A0A7F8QAN2-F1
#
_entry.id   AF-A0A7F8QAN2-F1
#
_cell.length_a   1.000
_cell.length_b   1.000
_cell.length_c   1.000
_cell.angle_alpha   90.00
_cell.angle_beta   90.00
_cell.angle_gamma   90.00
#
_symmetry.space_group_name_H-M   'P 1'
#
loop_
_entity.id
_entity.type
_entity.pdbx_description
1 polymer ?
#
loop_
_entity_poly.entity_id
_entity_poly.type
_entity_poly.pdbx_seq_one_letter_code
_entity_poly.pdbx_strand_id
1 'polypeptide(L)'
;MAAFGLVEKEYASIRGVAMERAAFSCARTFTLLKDAQLTRRASGLQLAAPPPEYTVVFLLRVLPETPRESFALWQMTAEDFQPVLGVLLDAGRKSLTYFNHDPRATLQEVTFDLPEVRRIFFGSFHKVHVAVGRSRVRLYVDSRLPRAS
;
A
#
# COMPACT_ATOMS: atom_id res chain seq x y z
N MET A 1 -7.63 -6.58 2.55
CA MET A 1 -7.53 -7.27 3.86
C MET A 1 -8.07 -8.69 3.79
N ALA A 2 -9.37 -8.93 3.61
CA ALA A 2 -9.95 -10.29 3.61
C ALA A 2 -9.33 -11.27 2.61
N ALA A 3 -9.02 -10.83 1.39
CA ALA A 3 -8.35 -11.67 0.39
C ALA A 3 -6.97 -12.21 0.83
N PHE A 4 -6.33 -11.57 1.81
CA PHE A 4 -5.04 -11.97 2.38
C PHE A 4 -5.18 -12.66 3.75
N GLY A 5 -6.39 -13.09 4.15
CA GLY A 5 -6.61 -13.72 5.46
C GLY A 5 -6.51 -12.78 6.66
N LEU A 6 -6.43 -11.46 6.43
CA LEU A 6 -6.47 -10.44 7.48
C LEU A 6 -7.91 -10.26 7.98
N VAL A 7 -8.41 -11.30 8.64
CA VAL A 7 -9.72 -11.37 9.30
C VAL A 7 -9.57 -12.07 10.65
N GLU A 8 -10.48 -11.80 11.58
CA GLU A 8 -10.40 -12.25 12.97
C GLU A 8 -10.24 -13.77 13.14
N LYS A 9 -10.83 -14.56 12.24
CA LYS A 9 -10.81 -16.03 12.32
C LYS A 9 -9.56 -16.66 11.69
N GLU A 10 -8.81 -15.92 10.87
CA GLU A 10 -7.76 -16.48 10.02
C GLU A 10 -6.38 -15.84 10.27
N TYR A 11 -6.32 -14.63 10.84
CA TYR A 11 -5.04 -13.90 10.96
C TYR A 11 -3.98 -14.67 11.74
N ALA A 12 -4.39 -15.47 12.74
CA ALA A 12 -3.49 -16.21 13.62
C ALA A 12 -2.71 -17.32 12.89
N SER A 13 -3.17 -17.77 11.71
CA SER A 13 -2.41 -18.72 10.89
C SER A 13 -1.33 -18.04 10.03
N ILE A 14 -1.28 -16.70 10.02
CA ILE A 14 -0.32 -15.94 9.24
C ILE A 14 0.85 -15.54 10.13
N ARG A 15 2.04 -16.09 9.83
CA ARG A 15 3.27 -15.71 10.53
C ARG A 15 3.49 -14.20 10.42
N GLY A 16 3.95 -13.59 11.52
CA GLY A 16 4.27 -12.16 11.54
C GLY A 16 3.06 -11.23 11.59
N VAL A 17 1.82 -11.74 11.78
CA VAL A 17 0.62 -10.91 11.89
C VAL A 17 0.07 -10.94 13.30
N ALA A 18 -0.14 -9.75 13.88
CA ALA A 18 -0.91 -9.57 15.10
C ALA A 18 -2.20 -8.79 14.81
N MET A 19 -3.24 -9.00 15.63
CA MET A 19 -4.49 -8.26 15.55
C MET A 19 -4.74 -7.54 16.87
N GLU A 20 -5.05 -6.26 16.77
CA GLU A 20 -5.42 -5.40 17.89
C GLU A 20 -6.84 -4.88 17.65
N ARG A 21 -7.62 -4.80 18.74
CA ARG A 21 -8.91 -4.12 18.73
C ARG A 21 -8.70 -2.67 19.15
N ALA A 22 -9.21 -1.73 18.38
CA ALA A 22 -9.14 -0.33 18.76
C ALA A 22 -9.90 -0.11 20.08
N ALA A 23 -9.28 0.57 21.05
CA ALA A 23 -9.87 0.76 22.39
C ALA A 23 -11.23 1.48 22.36
N PHE A 24 -11.47 2.32 21.35
CA PHE A 24 -12.67 3.16 21.23
C PHE A 24 -13.55 2.81 20.02
N SER A 25 -13.26 1.74 19.29
CA SER A 25 -14.11 1.30 18.17
C SER A 25 -14.02 -0.21 17.95
N CYS A 26 -15.05 -0.82 17.37
CA CYS A 26 -14.96 -2.21 16.89
C CYS A 26 -14.06 -2.37 15.65
N ALA A 27 -13.26 -1.36 15.30
CA ALA A 27 -12.28 -1.46 14.24
C ALA A 27 -11.14 -2.41 14.68
N ARG A 28 -10.73 -3.25 13.73
CA ARG A 28 -9.64 -4.20 13.90
C ARG A 28 -8.43 -3.67 13.13
N THR A 29 -7.30 -3.62 13.79
CA THR A 29 -6.02 -3.24 13.19
C THR A 29 -5.13 -4.47 13.15
N PHE A 30 -4.45 -4.66 12.03
CA PHE A 30 -3.51 -5.76 11.85
C PHE A 30 -2.10 -5.18 11.81
N THR A 31 -1.27 -5.59 12.75
CA THR A 31 0.14 -5.21 12.80
C THR A 31 0.92 -6.24 12.01
N LEU A 32 1.63 -5.77 10.98
CA LEU A 32 2.50 -6.59 10.13
C LEU A 32 3.94 -6.46 10.62
N LEU A 33 4.50 -7.57 11.10
CA LEU A 33 5.89 -7.67 11.54
C LEU A 33 6.81 -7.95 10.35
N LYS A 34 8.13 -7.86 10.58
CA LYS A 34 9.16 -7.95 9.51
C LYS A 34 9.12 -9.26 8.72
N ASP A 35 8.63 -10.34 9.31
CA ASP A 35 8.53 -11.67 8.71
C ASP A 35 7.13 -11.98 8.16
N ALA A 36 6.20 -11.02 8.16
CA ALA A 36 4.87 -11.18 7.61
C ALA A 36 4.92 -11.32 6.08
N GLN A 37 4.37 -12.40 5.56
CA GLN A 37 4.24 -12.63 4.12
C GLN A 37 2.78 -12.74 3.74
N LEU A 38 2.28 -11.73 3.01
CA LEU A 38 0.91 -11.66 2.54
C LEU A 38 0.88 -11.77 1.02
N THR A 39 0.78 -13.01 0.52
CA THR A 39 0.74 -13.29 -0.92
C THR A 39 -0.56 -13.99 -1.29
N ARG A 40 -1.22 -13.51 -2.34
CA ARG A 40 -2.45 -14.10 -2.89
C ARG A 40 -2.28 -14.23 -4.39
N ARG A 41 -2.49 -15.44 -4.94
CA ARG A 41 -2.51 -15.63 -6.40
C ARG A 41 -3.65 -14.83 -7.01
N ALA A 42 -3.33 -14.03 -8.02
CA ALA A 42 -4.31 -13.24 -8.77
C ALA A 42 -5.26 -14.12 -9.62
N SER A 43 -4.92 -15.39 -9.87
CA SER A 43 -5.75 -16.30 -10.67
C SER A 43 -7.15 -16.60 -10.09
N GLY A 44 -7.39 -16.31 -8.81
CA GLY A 44 -8.72 -16.35 -8.19
C GLY A 44 -9.50 -15.03 -8.25
N LEU A 45 -8.88 -13.97 -8.78
CA LEU A 45 -9.51 -12.68 -9.11
C LEU A 45 -9.71 -12.66 -10.62
N GLN A 46 -10.91 -12.33 -11.10
CA GLN A 46 -11.24 -12.28 -12.53
C GLN A 46 -10.61 -11.07 -13.25
N LEU A 47 -9.36 -10.73 -12.95
CA LEU A 47 -8.63 -9.60 -13.52
C LEU A 47 -7.31 -10.10 -14.08
N ALA A 48 -7.28 -10.38 -15.38
CA ALA A 48 -6.06 -10.66 -16.14
C ALA A 48 -5.09 -9.46 -16.14
N ALA A 49 -5.61 -8.24 -15.93
CA ALA A 49 -4.88 -7.00 -15.69
C ALA A 49 -5.78 -6.02 -14.92
N PRO A 50 -5.22 -5.08 -14.13
CA PRO A 50 -6.02 -3.97 -13.62
C PRO A 50 -6.56 -3.11 -14.77
N PRO A 51 -7.72 -2.46 -14.60
CA PRO A 51 -8.27 -1.57 -15.62
C PRO A 51 -7.34 -0.38 -15.88
N PRO A 52 -7.49 0.34 -17.02
CA PRO A 52 -6.64 1.50 -17.35
C PRO A 52 -6.68 2.64 -16.31
N GLU A 53 -7.74 2.69 -15.51
CA GLU A 53 -7.93 3.65 -14.44
C GLU A 53 -8.41 2.90 -13.19
N TYR A 54 -7.75 3.14 -12.06
CA TYR A 54 -8.08 2.48 -10.80
C TYR A 54 -7.63 3.31 -9.61
N THR A 55 -8.10 2.93 -8.43
CA THR A 55 -7.64 3.53 -7.18
C THR A 55 -7.26 2.44 -6.19
N VAL A 56 -6.07 2.54 -5.61
CA VAL A 56 -5.65 1.70 -4.48
C VAL A 56 -5.77 2.53 -3.21
N VAL A 57 -6.41 1.97 -2.19
CA VAL A 57 -6.68 2.66 -0.91
C VAL A 57 -6.08 1.88 0.23
N PHE A 58 -5.36 2.59 1.09
CA PHE A 58 -4.77 2.08 2.32
C PHE A 58 -5.28 2.91 3.51
N LEU A 59 -5.52 2.24 4.63
CA LEU A 59 -5.60 2.88 5.94
C LEU A 59 -4.46 2.30 6.75
N LEU A 60 -3.41 3.08 6.99
CA LEU A 60 -2.15 2.57 7.52
C LEU A 60 -1.57 3.50 8.59
N ARG A 61 -0.73 2.93 9.43
CA ARG A 61 0.07 3.63 10.44
C ARG A 61 1.51 3.13 10.30
N VAL A 62 2.45 4.05 10.08
CA VAL A 62 3.89 3.73 10.05
C VAL A 62 4.42 3.84 11.48
N LEU A 63 5.04 2.77 11.98
CA LEU A 63 5.59 2.72 13.34
C LEU A 63 7.10 3.03 13.34
N PRO A 64 7.69 3.45 14.47
CA PRO A 64 9.13 3.70 14.55
C PRO A 64 10.01 2.49 14.17
N GLU A 65 9.49 1.27 14.35
CA GLU A 65 10.16 0.01 14.03
C GLU A 65 10.06 -0.37 12.54
N THR A 66 9.28 0.37 11.75
CA THR A 66 9.17 0.16 10.30
C THR A 66 10.56 0.33 9.65
N PRO A 67 10.95 -0.58 8.76
CA PRO A 67 12.24 -0.49 8.05
C PRO A 67 12.40 0.87 7.36
N ARG A 68 13.64 1.38 7.32
CA ARG A 68 13.93 2.69 6.71
C ARG A 68 14.16 2.56 5.21
N GLU A 69 14.59 1.39 4.76
CA GLU A 69 14.66 1.02 3.37
C GLU A 69 13.26 0.98 2.73
N SER A 70 13.22 1.23 1.43
CA SER A 70 11.98 1.14 0.65
C SER A 70 11.48 -0.29 0.59
N PHE A 71 10.17 -0.48 0.77
CA PHE A 71 9.50 -1.77 0.61
C PHE A 71 8.13 -1.60 -0.06
N ALA A 72 7.62 -2.68 -0.66
CA ALA A 72 6.30 -2.68 -1.26
C ALA A 72 5.22 -2.69 -0.17
N LEU A 73 4.46 -1.59 -0.08
CA LEU A 73 3.23 -1.54 0.70
C LEU A 73 2.16 -2.45 0.07
N TRP A 74 2.15 -2.50 -1.26
CA TRP A 74 1.39 -3.46 -2.06
C TRP A 74 2.00 -3.57 -3.44
N GLN A 75 1.97 -4.75 -4.03
CA GLN A 75 2.42 -4.97 -5.40
C GLN A 75 1.67 -6.11 -6.07
N MET A 76 1.62 -6.06 -7.39
CA MET A 76 1.36 -7.21 -8.24
C MET A 76 2.67 -7.66 -8.88
N THR A 77 2.88 -8.96 -8.92
CA THR A 77 4.03 -9.57 -9.58
C THR A 77 3.55 -10.50 -10.69
N ALA A 78 4.41 -10.73 -11.69
CA ALA A 78 4.25 -11.81 -12.64
C ALA A 78 4.50 -13.17 -11.95
N GLU A 79 4.27 -14.27 -12.69
CA GLU A 79 4.45 -15.63 -12.16
C GLU A 79 5.90 -15.93 -11.77
N ASP A 80 6.86 -15.27 -12.40
CA ASP A 80 8.30 -15.34 -12.11
C ASP A 80 8.74 -14.38 -10.99
N PHE A 81 7.77 -13.81 -10.26
CA PHE A 81 7.97 -12.85 -9.17
C PHE A 81 8.54 -11.50 -9.58
N GLN A 82 8.65 -11.19 -10.88
CA GLN A 82 9.02 -9.85 -11.31
C GLN A 82 7.90 -8.85 -10.97
N PRO A 83 8.21 -7.69 -10.38
CA PRO A 83 7.21 -6.68 -10.06
C PRO A 83 6.59 -6.14 -11.36
N VAL A 84 5.26 -6.07 -11.40
CA VAL A 84 4.51 -5.53 -12.53
C VAL A 84 4.06 -4.12 -12.23
N LEU A 85 3.49 -3.89 -11.06
CA LEU A 85 3.06 -2.57 -10.59
C LEU A 85 2.86 -2.60 -9.08
N GLY A 86 2.89 -1.44 -8.45
CA GLY A 86 2.73 -1.38 -7.01
C GLY A 86 2.91 0.00 -6.42
N VAL A 87 2.93 0.00 -5.09
CA VAL A 87 3.12 1.18 -4.26
C VAL A 87 4.23 0.87 -3.27
N LEU A 88 5.33 1.62 -3.35
CA LEU A 88 6.46 1.54 -2.44
C LEU A 88 6.34 2.61 -1.36
N LEU A 89 6.73 2.26 -0.15
CA LEU A 89 6.82 3.17 0.99
C LEU A 89 8.26 3.23 1.47
N ASP A 90 8.84 4.43 1.51
CA ASP A 90 10.20 4.67 1.98
C ASP A 90 10.17 5.57 3.22
N ALA A 91 10.36 4.98 4.40
CA ALA A 91 10.32 5.71 5.66
C ALA A 91 11.58 6.56 5.91
N GLY A 92 12.71 6.19 5.30
CA GLY A 92 13.95 6.96 5.32
C GLY A 92 13.75 8.31 4.64
N ARG A 93 13.31 8.27 3.38
CA ARG A 93 13.04 9.44 2.52
C ARG A 93 11.70 10.11 2.80
N LYS A 94 10.78 9.41 3.47
CA LYS A 94 9.39 9.86 3.77
C LYS A 94 8.62 10.13 2.48
N SER A 95 8.71 9.18 1.56
CA SER A 95 8.10 9.25 0.25
C SER A 95 7.26 8.01 -0.05
N LEU A 96 6.31 8.17 -0.95
CA LEU A 96 5.48 7.12 -1.51
C LEU A 96 5.69 7.10 -3.03
N THR A 97 5.94 5.93 -3.59
CA THR A 97 6.19 5.79 -5.03
C THR A 97 5.17 4.83 -5.63
N TYR A 98 4.45 5.29 -6.63
CA TYR A 98 3.70 4.38 -7.51
C TYR A 98 4.58 3.99 -8.68
N PHE A 99 4.57 2.71 -9.07
CA PHE A 99 5.25 2.23 -10.26
C PHE A 99 4.35 1.30 -11.08
N ASN A 100 4.63 1.24 -12.39
CA ASN A 100 4.07 0.31 -13.36
C ASN A 100 5.13 0.00 -14.44
N HIS A 101 5.52 -1.26 -14.52
CA HIS A 101 6.54 -1.77 -15.44
C HIS A 101 5.95 -2.33 -16.74
N ASP A 102 4.63 -2.20 -16.98
CA ASP A 102 4.08 -2.46 -18.32
C ASP A 102 4.70 -1.46 -19.32
N PRO A 103 5.45 -1.93 -20.34
CA PRO A 103 6.05 -1.04 -21.33
C PRO A 103 5.02 -0.21 -22.11
N ARG A 104 3.75 -0.63 -22.12
CA ARG A 104 2.63 0.06 -22.77
C ARG A 104 2.03 1.15 -21.89
N ALA A 105 2.34 1.17 -20.59
CA ALA A 105 1.80 2.17 -19.68
C ALA A 105 2.42 3.54 -19.96
N THR A 106 1.57 4.56 -20.04
CA THR A 106 2.02 5.96 -20.20
C THR A 106 2.79 6.46 -18.99
N LEU A 107 2.50 5.92 -17.80
CA LEU A 107 3.11 6.32 -16.54
C LEU A 107 3.83 5.15 -15.92
N GLN A 108 5.15 5.23 -15.87
CA GLN A 108 5.98 4.16 -15.32
C GLN A 108 6.24 4.36 -13.83
N GLU A 109 6.51 5.59 -13.39
CA GLU A 109 6.84 5.85 -11.99
C GLU A 109 6.46 7.28 -11.59
N VAL A 110 5.90 7.44 -10.40
CA VAL A 110 5.62 8.75 -9.78
C VAL A 110 5.94 8.67 -8.29
N THR A 111 6.87 9.50 -7.84
CA THR A 111 7.25 9.63 -6.43
C THR A 111 6.60 10.88 -5.82
N PHE A 112 6.02 10.72 -4.64
CA PHE A 112 5.40 11.78 -3.83
C PHE A 112 6.18 11.97 -2.53
N ASP A 113 6.77 13.14 -2.33
CA ASP A 113 7.65 13.47 -1.20
C ASP A 113 7.37 14.85 -0.56
N LEU A 114 6.24 15.45 -0.96
CA LEU A 114 5.74 16.74 -0.47
C LEU A 114 5.49 16.73 1.05
N PRO A 115 5.55 17.88 1.74
CA PRO A 115 5.35 17.98 3.19
C PRO A 115 4.08 17.29 3.72
N GLU A 116 2.98 17.36 2.96
CA GLU A 116 1.71 16.73 3.35
C GLU A 116 1.80 15.21 3.41
N VAL A 117 2.64 14.60 2.57
CA VAL A 117 2.90 13.15 2.49
C VAL A 117 3.73 12.69 3.67
N ARG A 118 4.71 13.52 4.09
CA ARG A 118 5.62 13.20 5.21
C ARG A 118 4.86 12.90 6.51
N ARG A 119 3.66 13.47 6.68
CA ARG A 119 2.79 13.23 7.85
C ARG A 119 2.49 11.74 8.09
N ILE A 120 2.43 10.93 7.02
CA ILE A 120 2.20 9.48 7.08
C ILE A 120 3.23 8.76 7.97
N PHE A 121 4.43 9.31 8.10
CA PHE A 121 5.58 8.67 8.74
C PHE A 121 5.76 9.04 10.22
N PHE A 122 4.78 9.69 10.85
CA PHE A 122 4.87 10.14 12.25
C PHE A 122 3.91 9.40 13.21
N GLY A 123 3.65 8.12 12.96
CA GLY A 123 2.99 7.26 13.94
C GLY A 123 1.48 7.43 14.09
N SER A 124 0.82 8.24 13.26
CA SER A 124 -0.64 8.34 13.21
C SER A 124 -1.22 7.46 12.10
N PHE A 125 -2.51 7.10 12.22
CA PHE A 125 -3.24 6.47 11.12
C PHE A 125 -3.55 7.50 10.03
N HIS A 126 -3.30 7.13 8.78
CA HIS A 126 -3.61 7.94 7.61
C HIS A 126 -4.35 7.12 6.55
N LYS A 127 -5.32 7.76 5.91
CA LYS A 127 -6.00 7.20 4.73
C LYS A 127 -5.27 7.66 3.48
N VAL A 128 -4.65 6.73 2.76
CA VAL A 128 -3.82 7.00 1.57
C VAL A 128 -4.51 6.44 0.34
N HIS A 129 -4.80 7.28 -0.65
CA HIS A 129 -5.35 6.85 -1.93
C HIS A 129 -4.36 7.13 -3.06
N VAL A 130 -4.06 6.12 -3.86
CA VAL A 130 -3.32 6.27 -5.12
C VAL A 130 -4.33 6.14 -6.25
N ALA A 131 -4.72 7.27 -6.83
CA ALA A 131 -5.65 7.34 -7.96
C ALA A 131 -4.86 7.37 -9.27
N VAL A 132 -4.90 6.26 -10.01
CA VAL A 132 -4.23 6.07 -11.29
C VAL A 132 -5.22 6.39 -12.40
N GLY A 133 -4.92 7.43 -13.17
CA GLY A 133 -5.62 7.77 -14.40
C GLY A 133 -4.74 7.52 -15.63
N ARG A 134 -5.31 7.73 -16.82
CA ARG A 134 -4.62 7.49 -18.11
C ARG A 134 -3.31 8.26 -18.29
N SER A 135 -3.22 9.48 -17.75
CA SER A 135 -2.10 10.39 -17.97
C SER A 135 -1.50 10.97 -16.70
N ARG A 136 -2.06 10.65 -15.52
CA ARG A 136 -1.53 11.09 -14.24
C ARG A 136 -1.87 10.13 -13.11
N VAL A 137 -0.98 10.09 -12.12
CA VAL A 137 -1.22 9.46 -10.83
C VAL A 137 -1.35 10.57 -9.79
N ARG A 138 -2.35 10.45 -8.90
CA ARG A 138 -2.55 11.38 -7.80
C ARG A 138 -2.54 10.63 -6.48
N LEU A 139 -1.81 11.16 -5.51
CA LEU A 139 -1.87 10.72 -4.13
C LEU A 139 -2.86 11.58 -3.36
N TYR A 140 -3.70 10.98 -2.52
CA TYR A 140 -4.49 11.69 -1.52
C TYR A 140 -4.13 11.18 -0.14
N VAL A 141 -3.99 12.09 0.82
CA VAL A 141 -3.73 11.78 2.24
C VAL A 141 -4.86 12.37 3.05
N ASP A 142 -5.57 11.53 3.82
CA ASP A 142 -6.75 11.88 4.61
C ASP A 142 -7.81 12.62 3.79
N SER A 143 -8.08 12.09 2.60
CA SER A 143 -9.02 12.63 1.61
C SER A 143 -8.67 14.03 1.09
N ARG A 144 -7.40 14.45 1.21
CA ARG A 144 -6.89 15.73 0.68
C ARG A 144 -5.81 15.47 -0.36
N LEU A 145 -5.86 16.22 -1.46
CA LEU A 145 -4.79 16.25 -2.45
C LEU A 145 -3.62 17.06 -1.87
N PRO A 146 -2.40 16.53 -1.81
CA PRO A 146 -1.21 17.32 -1.52
C PRO A 146 -1.13 18.47 -2.52
N ARG A 147 -0.98 19.70 -2.02
CA ARG A 147 -0.84 20.86 -2.91
C ARG A 147 0.61 20.92 -3.37
N ALA A 148 0.82 21.10 -4.67
CA ALA A 148 2.11 21.57 -5.15
C ALA A 148 2.30 23.00 -4.62
N SER A 149 3.37 23.23 -3.86
CA SER A 149 3.85 24.56 -3.49
C SER A 149 4.54 25.22 -4.67
#